data_AF-A0A943J7C7-F1
#
_entry.id   AF-A0A943J7C7-F1
#
_cell.length_a   1.000
_cell.length_b   1.000
_cell.length_c   1.000
_cell.angle_alpha   90.00
_cell.angle_beta   90.00
_cell.angle_gamma   90.00
#
_symmetry.space_group_name_H-M   'P 1'
#
loop_
_entity.id
_entity.type
_entity.pdbx_description
1 polymer ?
#
loop_
_entity_poly.entity_id
_entity_poly.type
_entity_poly.pdbx_seq_one_letter_code
_entity_poly.pdbx_strand_id
1 'polypeptide(L)'
;MRAEAGLTQRETQIAELLAWGAAKKEVADRLSISPRTVENTARNIYSKIGIQKATELCVWWFCTHCGVSFDLSPIKRTIIACFFLAIILPHELYAQGDTYRLFRSRKAAERTATRRTGRRQEYELDFWEL
;
A
#
# COMPACT_ATOMS: atom_id res chain seq x y z
N MET A 1 8.36 23.01 17.07
CA MET A 1 6.88 23.02 17.07
C MET A 1 6.40 23.61 18.39
N ARG A 2 5.51 24.60 18.36
CA ARG A 2 4.81 25.06 19.56
C ARG A 2 3.59 24.16 19.76
N ALA A 3 3.60 23.34 20.82
CA ALA A 3 2.51 22.39 21.10
C ALA A 3 1.19 23.10 21.44
N GLU A 4 1.27 24.30 22.00
CA GLU A 4 0.12 25.15 22.35
C GLU A 4 0.06 26.40 21.47
N ALA A 5 0.05 26.21 20.14
CA ALA A 5 -0.29 27.31 19.26
C ALA A 5 -1.77 27.66 19.52
N GLY A 6 -2.03 28.78 20.20
CA GLY A 6 -3.37 29.32 20.48
C GLY A 6 -4.10 29.68 19.19
N LEU A 7 -4.61 28.65 18.50
CA LEU A 7 -5.40 28.77 17.29
C LEU A 7 -6.79 29.27 17.66
N THR A 8 -7.31 30.15 16.81
CA THR A 8 -8.70 30.60 16.93
C THR A 8 -9.63 29.43 16.58
N GLN A 9 -10.87 29.46 17.07
CA GLN A 9 -11.84 28.39 16.83
C GLN A 9 -12.01 28.02 15.33
N ARG A 10 -12.02 29.03 14.45
CA ARG A 10 -12.08 28.83 12.98
C ARG A 10 -10.82 28.18 12.42
N GLU A 11 -9.65 28.57 12.91
CA GLU A 11 -8.38 27.97 12.50
C GLU A 11 -8.29 26.51 12.95
N THR A 12 -8.76 26.21 14.17
CA THR A 12 -8.85 24.85 14.71
C THR A 12 -9.75 23.96 13.87
N GLN A 13 -10.94 24.42 13.48
CA GLN A 13 -11.84 23.66 12.58
C GLN A 13 -11.21 23.35 11.21
N ILE A 14 -10.49 24.32 10.64
CA ILE A 14 -9.80 24.12 9.36
C ILE A 14 -8.63 23.15 9.53
N ALA A 15 -7.82 23.31 10.59
CA ALA A 15 -6.71 22.43 10.90
C ALA A 15 -7.18 20.99 11.12
N GLU A 16 -8.30 20.79 11.80
CA GLU A 16 -8.93 19.49 12.03
C GLU A 16 -9.26 18.80 10.70
N LEU A 17 -10.03 19.45 9.84
CA LEU A 17 -10.43 18.87 8.56
C LEU A 17 -9.22 18.56 7.67
N LEU A 18 -8.21 19.42 7.68
CA LEU A 18 -6.96 19.18 6.96
C LEU A 18 -6.16 18.02 7.56
N ALA A 19 -6.13 17.86 8.88
CA ALA A 19 -5.45 16.76 9.57
C ALA A 19 -6.11 15.40 9.30
N TRP A 20 -7.44 15.38 9.11
CA TRP A 20 -8.18 14.22 8.61
C TRP A 20 -7.92 13.89 7.14
N GLY A 21 -7.15 14.72 6.43
CA GLY A 21 -6.80 14.51 5.02
C GLY A 21 -7.82 15.07 4.02
N ALA A 22 -8.76 15.91 4.45
CA ALA A 22 -9.70 16.56 3.53
C ALA A 22 -8.95 17.52 2.59
N ALA A 23 -9.35 17.55 1.32
CA ALA A 23 -8.76 18.48 0.36
C ALA A 23 -9.19 19.93 0.69
N LYS A 24 -8.33 20.92 0.43
CA LYS A 24 -8.64 22.35 0.68
C LYS A 24 -9.98 22.80 0.06
N LYS A 25 -10.36 22.23 -1.09
CA LYS A 25 -11.67 22.48 -1.72
C LYS A 25 -12.83 21.89 -0.92
N GLU A 26 -12.71 20.64 -0.47
CA GLU A 26 -13.73 19.99 0.37
C GLU A 26 -13.89 20.70 1.72
N VAL A 27 -12.80 21.19 2.30
CA VAL A 27 -12.84 22.02 3.52
C VAL A 27 -13.62 23.31 3.26
N ALA A 28 -13.42 23.92 2.10
CA ALA A 28 -14.12 25.13 1.67
C ALA A 28 -15.63 24.86 1.54
N ASP A 29 -16.00 23.74 0.91
CA ASP A 29 -17.38 23.31 0.73
C ASP A 29 -18.06 23.02 2.07
N ARG A 30 -17.40 22.25 2.96
CA ARG A 30 -17.93 21.89 4.29
C ARG A 30 -18.14 23.10 5.20
N LEU A 31 -17.24 24.08 5.13
CA LEU A 31 -17.31 25.29 5.96
C LEU A 31 -18.02 26.46 5.25
N SER A 32 -18.54 26.25 4.03
CA SER A 32 -19.18 27.27 3.19
C SER A 32 -18.36 28.56 3.06
N ILE A 33 -17.04 28.42 2.85
CA ILE A 33 -16.10 29.53 2.67
C ILE A 33 -15.35 29.38 1.35
N SER A 34 -14.72 30.45 0.87
CA SER A 34 -13.94 30.36 -0.37
C SER A 34 -12.69 29.49 -0.19
N PRO A 35 -12.28 28.71 -1.21
CA PRO A 35 -11.04 27.91 -1.14
C PRO A 35 -9.80 28.78 -0.95
N ARG A 36 -9.84 30.03 -1.42
CA ARG A 36 -8.76 31.01 -1.21
C ARG A 36 -8.67 31.45 0.25
N THR A 37 -9.81 31.55 0.94
CA THR A 37 -9.85 31.80 2.39
C THR A 37 -9.21 30.64 3.14
N VAL A 38 -9.58 29.40 2.82
CA VAL A 38 -8.97 28.20 3.44
C VAL A 38 -7.46 28.19 3.24
N GLU A 39 -6.98 28.54 2.04
CA GLU A 39 -5.54 28.57 1.76
C GLU A 39 -4.80 29.66 2.53
N ASN A 40 -5.38 30.85 2.65
CA ASN A 40 -4.83 31.93 3.47
C ASN A 40 -4.82 31.55 4.95
N THR A 41 -5.92 30.99 5.46
CA THR A 41 -6.01 30.53 6.85
C THR A 41 -5.02 29.40 7.13
N ALA A 42 -4.85 28.44 6.21
CA ALA A 42 -3.84 27.39 6.33
C ALA A 42 -2.41 27.96 6.41
N ARG A 43 -2.08 28.98 5.61
CA ARG A 43 -0.78 29.67 5.70
C ARG A 43 -0.59 30.36 7.06
N ASN A 44 -1.62 31.00 7.58
CA ASN A 44 -1.55 31.62 8.92
C ASN A 44 -1.38 30.57 10.02
N ILE A 45 -2.11 29.46 9.91
CA ILE A 45 -1.96 28.30 10.80
C ILE A 45 -0.50 27.83 10.77
N TYR A 46 0.05 27.51 9.59
CA TYR A 46 1.43 27.08 9.41
C TYR A 46 2.45 28.04 10.03
N SER A 47 2.27 29.35 9.82
CA SER A 47 3.12 30.38 10.42
C SER A 47 3.03 30.38 11.96
N LYS A 48 1.84 30.21 12.54
CA LYS A 48 1.64 30.17 14.00
C LYS A 48 2.30 28.95 14.65
N ILE A 49 2.22 27.78 14.02
CA ILE A 49 2.80 26.53 14.57
C ILE A 49 4.29 26.37 14.22
N GLY A 50 4.78 27.10 13.21
CA GLY A 50 6.15 27.02 12.71
C GLY A 50 6.39 25.79 11.83
N ILE A 51 5.40 25.44 11.00
CA ILE A 51 5.37 24.24 10.15
C ILE A 51 5.33 24.68 8.68
N GLN A 52 5.91 23.89 7.77
CA GLN A 52 5.84 24.18 6.33
C GLN A 52 5.06 23.13 5.53
N LYS A 53 4.95 21.91 6.06
CA LYS A 53 4.33 20.78 5.35
C LYS A 53 2.95 20.45 5.91
N ALA A 54 2.03 20.09 5.02
CA ALA A 54 0.70 19.62 5.43
C ALA A 54 0.75 18.30 6.24
N THR A 55 1.75 17.45 5.99
CA THR A 55 1.98 16.24 6.78
C THR A 55 2.37 16.55 8.22
N GLU A 56 3.20 17.58 8.43
CA GLU A 56 3.58 18.06 9.77
C GLU A 56 2.36 18.62 10.53
N LEU A 57 1.40 19.26 9.83
CA LEU A 57 0.13 19.69 10.43
C LEU A 57 -0.68 18.49 10.95
N CYS A 58 -0.75 17.40 10.17
CA CYS A 58 -1.47 16.20 10.58
C CYS A 58 -0.85 15.62 11.85
N VAL A 59 0.48 15.45 11.86
CA VAL A 59 1.22 14.94 13.03
C VAL A 59 0.98 15.84 14.24
N TRP A 60 1.12 17.16 14.07
CA TRP A 60 0.89 18.11 15.15
C TRP A 60 -0.54 18.00 15.72
N TRP A 61 -1.56 17.94 14.87
CA TRP A 61 -2.96 17.82 15.29
C TRP A 61 -3.21 16.54 16.10
N PHE A 62 -2.73 15.40 15.60
CA PHE A 62 -2.87 14.13 16.32
C PHE A 62 -2.14 14.14 17.65
N CYS A 63 -0.92 14.69 17.71
CA CYS A 63 -0.17 14.83 18.96
C CYS A 63 -0.87 15.72 19.99
N THR A 64 -1.58 16.77 19.56
CA THR A 64 -2.24 17.73 20.45
C THR A 64 -3.63 17.27 20.92
N HIS A 65 -4.43 16.67 20.04
CA HIS A 65 -5.83 16.33 20.33
C HIS A 65 -6.09 14.87 20.65
N CYS A 66 -5.36 13.98 20.01
CA CYS A 66 -5.43 12.56 20.34
C CYS A 66 -4.28 12.28 21.31
N GLY A 67 -4.54 12.31 22.61
CA GLY A 67 -3.71 11.63 23.62
C GLY A 67 -3.65 10.11 23.42
N VAL A 68 -3.93 9.65 22.21
CA VAL A 68 -3.93 8.30 21.72
C VAL A 68 -2.59 8.12 21.05
N SER A 69 -1.77 7.24 21.61
CA SER A 69 -0.55 6.73 21.01
C SER A 69 -0.87 6.12 19.65
N PHE A 70 -0.99 6.96 18.61
CA PHE A 70 -0.85 6.55 17.23
C PHE A 70 0.64 6.35 17.03
N ASP A 71 1.15 5.27 17.62
CA ASP A 71 2.38 4.69 17.14
C ASP A 71 2.11 4.37 15.68
N LEU A 72 2.56 5.32 14.85
CA LEU A 72 2.59 5.35 13.41
C LEU A 72 3.54 4.26 12.93
N SER A 73 3.42 3.07 13.51
CA SER A 73 4.35 2.00 13.34
C SER A 73 3.79 1.12 12.23
N PRO A 74 4.46 1.06 11.07
CA PRO A 74 4.22 -0.02 10.12
C PRO A 74 4.18 -1.39 10.82
N ILE A 75 4.88 -1.53 11.95
CA ILE A 75 4.94 -2.72 12.80
C ILE A 75 3.56 -3.13 13.33
N LYS A 76 2.67 -2.22 13.74
CA LYS A 76 1.34 -2.63 14.26
C LYS A 76 0.48 -3.26 13.16
N ARG A 77 0.58 -2.74 11.93
CA ARG A 77 -0.06 -3.33 10.74
C ARG A 77 0.56 -4.69 10.41
N THR A 78 1.89 -4.80 10.52
CA THR A 78 2.61 -6.07 10.34
C THR A 78 2.22 -7.11 11.39
N ILE A 79 2.07 -6.72 12.66
CA ILE A 79 1.67 -7.64 13.74
C ILE A 79 0.26 -8.19 13.47
N ILE A 80 -0.68 -7.34 13.09
CA ILE A 80 -2.05 -7.77 12.74
C ILE A 80 -2.01 -8.72 11.53
N ALA A 81 -1.26 -8.38 10.47
CA ALA A 81 -1.11 -9.24 9.31
C ALA A 81 -0.45 -10.59 9.64
N CYS A 82 0.61 -10.60 10.45
CA CYS A 82 1.27 -11.81 10.93
C CYS A 82 0.35 -12.67 11.81
N PHE A 83 -0.50 -12.04 12.62
CA PHE A 83 -1.49 -12.74 13.44
C PHE A 83 -2.54 -13.44 12.56
N PHE A 84 -3.05 -12.75 11.54
CA PHE A 84 -3.93 -13.36 10.54
C PHE A 84 -3.24 -14.49 9.77
N LEU A 85 -2.00 -14.29 9.31
CA LEU A 85 -1.22 -15.35 8.64
C LEU A 85 -0.97 -16.56 9.54
N ALA A 86 -0.65 -16.33 10.82
CA ALA A 86 -0.43 -17.37 11.82
C ALA A 86 -1.72 -18.10 12.21
N ILE A 87 -2.90 -17.52 11.99
CA ILE A 87 -4.19 -18.19 12.19
C ILE A 87 -4.60 -18.98 10.94
N ILE A 88 -4.35 -18.43 9.74
CA ILE A 88 -4.76 -19.04 8.46
C ILE A 88 -3.86 -20.21 8.04
N LEU A 89 -2.54 -20.10 8.21
CA LEU A 89 -1.59 -21.17 7.82
C LEU A 89 -1.82 -22.50 8.57
N PRO A 90 -2.03 -22.50 9.90
CA PRO A 90 -2.31 -23.73 10.63
C PRO A 90 -3.69 -24.31 10.31
N HIS A 91 -4.67 -23.48 9.91
CA HIS A 91 -6.00 -23.97 9.52
C HIS A 91 -5.94 -24.86 8.28
N GLU A 92 -5.17 -24.46 7.27
CA GLU A 92 -4.96 -25.26 6.05
C GLU A 92 -4.08 -26.50 6.31
N LEU A 93 -3.13 -26.42 7.25
CA LEU A 93 -2.24 -27.55 7.57
C LEU A 93 -2.85 -28.57 8.54
N TYR A 94 -3.76 -28.19 9.43
CA TYR A 94 -4.49 -29.14 10.27
C TYR A 94 -5.54 -29.94 9.48
N ALA A 95 -5.98 -29.43 8.33
CA ALA A 95 -6.90 -30.14 7.44
C ALA A 95 -6.20 -31.15 6.50
N GLN A 96 -4.87 -31.15 6.39
CA GLN A 96 -4.13 -32.00 5.43
C GLN A 96 -3.55 -33.26 6.07
N GLY A 97 -4.41 -34.06 6.72
CA GLY A 97 -4.08 -35.40 7.17
C GLY A 97 -3.97 -36.45 6.04
N ASP A 98 -4.50 -36.19 4.84
CA ASP A 98 -4.75 -37.28 3.87
C ASP A 98 -4.23 -37.11 2.43
N THR A 99 -3.61 -35.99 2.04
CA THR A 99 -3.28 -35.78 0.61
C THR A 99 -1.89 -35.21 0.37
N TYR A 100 -0.87 -36.06 0.53
CA TYR A 100 0.41 -35.95 -0.19
C TYR A 100 0.64 -37.18 -1.10
N ARG A 101 -0.38 -37.62 -1.84
CA ARG A 101 -0.21 -38.53 -2.98
C ARG A 101 -0.31 -37.76 -4.30
N LEU A 102 0.71 -36.96 -4.61
CA LEU A 102 0.87 -36.34 -5.93
C LEU A 102 2.22 -36.70 -6.60
N PHE A 103 2.68 -37.93 -6.41
CA PHE A 103 3.73 -38.54 -7.25
C PHE A 103 3.14 -39.53 -8.25
N ARG A 104 2.15 -39.12 -9.05
CA ARG A 104 1.77 -39.89 -10.26
C ARG A 104 0.87 -39.10 -11.21
N SER A 105 1.44 -38.20 -12.02
CA SER A 105 0.80 -37.84 -13.30
C SER A 105 1.76 -37.13 -14.27
N ARG A 106 2.69 -37.89 -14.85
CA ARG A 106 3.50 -37.44 -16.02
C ARG A 106 3.51 -38.46 -17.17
N LYS A 107 2.48 -39.30 -17.28
CA LYS A 107 2.29 -40.18 -18.45
C LYS A 107 0.84 -40.14 -18.91
N ALA A 108 0.49 -39.14 -19.71
CA ALA A 108 -0.64 -39.17 -20.64
C ALA A 108 -0.70 -37.86 -21.43
N ALA A 109 0.11 -37.72 -22.48
CA ALA A 109 -0.17 -36.83 -23.61
C ALA A 109 0.75 -37.22 -24.77
N GLU A 110 0.56 -38.43 -25.27
CA GLU A 110 0.93 -38.79 -26.64
C GLU A 110 -0.16 -38.29 -27.60
N ARG A 111 0.26 -37.95 -28.83
CA ARG A 111 -0.50 -37.49 -30.01
C ARG A 111 -0.71 -35.96 -30.04
N THR A 112 -0.36 -35.20 -31.06
CA THR A 112 -0.41 -35.50 -32.50
C THR A 112 0.40 -34.45 -33.30
N ALA A 113 1.21 -34.93 -34.25
CA ALA A 113 1.56 -34.35 -35.56
C ALA A 113 1.81 -32.84 -35.72
N THR A 114 3.07 -32.48 -36.02
CA THR A 114 3.39 -31.38 -36.94
C THR A 114 4.01 -31.94 -38.22
N ARG A 115 3.39 -31.62 -39.37
CA ARG A 115 3.76 -32.03 -40.72
C ARG A 115 4.29 -30.80 -41.47
N ARG A 116 5.38 -30.97 -42.24
CA ARG A 116 6.00 -30.06 -43.25
C ARG A 116 6.72 -28.85 -42.66
N THR A 117 7.88 -28.38 -43.14
CA THR A 117 8.61 -28.51 -44.41
C THR A 117 10.06 -28.05 -44.10
N GLY A 118 11.13 -28.75 -44.47
CA GLY A 118 11.85 -28.58 -45.73
C GLY A 118 13.24 -27.95 -45.54
N ARG A 119 14.22 -28.43 -46.33
CA ARG A 119 15.53 -27.83 -46.72
C ARG A 119 16.82 -28.49 -46.17
N ARG A 120 17.32 -29.45 -46.96
CA ARG A 120 18.63 -29.47 -47.66
C ARG A 120 19.93 -29.19 -46.88
N GLN A 121 20.73 -30.24 -46.69
CA GLN A 121 22.18 -30.41 -46.95
C GLN A 121 22.55 -31.80 -46.39
N GLU A 122 22.72 -32.87 -47.16
CA GLU A 122 23.73 -33.16 -48.20
C GLU A 122 25.17 -32.98 -47.69
N TYR A 123 25.66 -33.97 -46.92
CA TYR A 123 27.06 -34.41 -46.86
C TYR A 123 27.07 -35.89 -46.43
N GLU A 124 26.86 -36.76 -47.42
CA GLU A 124 27.12 -38.19 -47.33
C GLU A 124 28.62 -38.42 -47.56
N LEU A 125 29.21 -39.30 -46.73
CA LEU A 125 30.34 -40.19 -47.04
C LEU A 125 31.68 -39.53 -47.34
N ASP A 126 32.58 -39.50 -46.35
CA ASP A 126 34.05 -39.56 -46.53
C ASP A 126 34.78 -39.49 -45.18
N PHE A 127 34.58 -40.44 -44.25
CA PHE A 127 35.56 -40.48 -43.15
C PHE A 127 35.92 -41.81 -42.49
N TRP A 128 35.23 -42.95 -42.67
CA TRP A 128 35.72 -44.21 -42.07
C TRP A 128 35.42 -45.49 -42.88
N GLU A 129 35.77 -45.50 -44.16
CA GLU A 129 36.19 -46.76 -44.82
C GLU A 129 37.61 -46.58 -45.36
N LEU A 130 38.59 -46.96 -44.52
CA LEU A 130 39.90 -47.60 -44.79
C LEU A 130 40.93 -47.27 -43.70
#